data_AF-E5VH03-F1
#
_entry.id   AF-E5VH03-F1
#
_cell.length_a   1.000
_cell.length_b   1.000
_cell.length_c   1.000
_cell.angle_alpha   90.00
_cell.angle_beta   90.00
_cell.angle_gamma   90.00
#
_symmetry.space_group_name_H-M   'P 1'
#
loop_
_entity.id
_entity.type
_entity.pdbx_description
1 polymer ?
#
loop_
_entity_poly.entity_id
_entity_poly.type
_entity_poly.pdbx_seq_one_letter_code
_entity_poly.pdbx_strand_id
1 'polypeptide(L)'
;KKIDSVMHLEISGQYRKKIEKLYSKKNQRHIDLKLQDKVSLKNNIFQICMNNKYIVSIEMIQDDECPIKGVINKIDDNKVIVSKLTEYGEDDGEAILKKENIDTISFLGVDEEDIQLLKRK
;
A
#
# COMPACT_ATOMS: atom_id res chain seq x y z
N LYS A 1 28.71 -6.87 -18.64
CA LYS A 1 29.05 -6.81 -17.20
C LYS A 1 27.75 -6.70 -16.41
N LYS A 2 27.42 -7.73 -15.61
CA LYS A 2 26.30 -7.67 -14.66
C LYS A 2 26.66 -6.71 -13.54
N ILE A 3 25.81 -5.72 -13.26
CA ILE A 3 25.90 -4.93 -12.04
C ILE A 3 25.13 -5.74 -11.00
N ASP A 4 25.82 -6.64 -10.32
CA ASP A 4 25.26 -7.36 -9.19
C ASP A 4 25.13 -6.37 -8.02
N SER A 5 23.94 -5.75 -7.94
CA SER A 5 23.41 -4.94 -6.84
C SER A 5 24.35 -3.93 -6.18
N VAL A 6 24.27 -2.66 -6.59
CA VAL A 6 24.82 -1.54 -5.81
C VAL A 6 23.77 -1.09 -4.81
N MET A 7 24.03 -1.28 -3.51
CA MET A 7 23.22 -0.69 -2.45
C MET A 7 23.92 0.55 -1.89
N HIS A 8 23.26 1.70 -2.01
CA HIS A 8 23.68 2.95 -1.39
C HIS A 8 23.05 3.07 -0.01
N LEU A 9 23.86 3.04 1.05
CA LEU A 9 23.42 3.13 2.44
C LEU A 9 24.02 4.38 3.07
N GLU A 10 23.18 5.40 3.28
CA GLU A 10 23.61 6.69 3.82
C GLU A 10 23.44 6.71 5.36
N ILE A 11 24.52 6.95 6.08
CA ILE A 11 24.54 6.98 7.55
C ILE A 11 24.84 8.42 8.01
N SER A 12 23.96 8.99 8.83
CA SER A 12 24.11 10.33 9.44
C SER A 12 24.06 11.53 8.46
N GLY A 13 23.49 11.33 7.27
CA GLY A 13 23.32 12.39 6.27
C GLY A 13 22.28 13.46 6.65
N GLN A 14 22.40 14.64 6.05
CA GLN A 14 21.43 15.73 6.23
C GLN A 14 20.02 15.35 5.74
N TYR A 15 19.93 14.38 4.82
CA TYR A 15 18.67 13.79 4.41
C TYR A 15 17.92 13.15 5.59
N ARG A 16 18.60 12.33 6.42
CA ARG A 16 18.02 11.72 7.62
C ARG A 16 17.49 12.77 8.60
N LYS A 17 18.24 13.85 8.84
CA LYS A 17 17.80 14.97 9.70
C LYS A 17 16.59 15.73 9.13
N LYS A 18 16.52 15.90 7.81
CA LYS A 18 15.35 16.49 7.13
C LYS A 18 14.13 15.60 7.31
N ILE A 19 14.31 14.30 7.14
CA ILE A 19 13.27 13.29 7.28
C ILE A 19 12.75 13.24 8.74
N GLU A 20 13.62 13.24 9.74
CA GLU A 20 13.25 13.35 11.17
C GLU A 20 12.46 14.63 11.50
N LYS A 21 12.84 15.78 10.93
CA LYS A 21 12.11 17.05 11.07
C LYS A 21 10.75 17.05 10.39
N LEU A 22 10.61 16.37 9.25
CA LEU A 22 9.33 16.19 8.59
C LEU A 22 8.44 15.24 9.40
N TYR A 23 9.01 14.19 10.00
CA TYR A 23 8.29 13.25 10.85
C TYR A 23 7.67 13.91 12.09
N SER A 24 8.44 14.73 12.81
CA SER A 24 7.93 15.44 13.99
C SER A 24 6.83 16.46 13.66
N LYS A 25 6.80 16.98 12.42
CA LYS A 25 5.78 17.92 11.96
C LYS A 25 4.55 17.26 11.34
N LYS A 26 4.68 16.08 10.74
CA LYS A 26 3.59 15.40 10.02
C LYS A 26 2.82 14.36 10.84
N ASN A 27 3.22 14.07 12.07
CA ASN A 27 2.63 12.99 12.90
C ASN A 27 2.51 11.65 12.15
N GLN A 28 3.43 11.41 11.20
CA GLN A 28 3.41 10.24 10.32
C GLN A 28 3.75 8.99 11.13
N ARG A 29 2.89 7.97 11.02
CA ARG A 29 3.08 6.68 11.70
C ARG A 29 3.89 5.74 10.81
N HIS A 30 5.05 5.31 11.30
CA HIS A 30 5.78 4.20 10.67
C HIS A 30 5.27 2.88 11.24
N ILE A 31 5.02 1.93 10.35
CA ILE A 31 4.70 0.56 10.74
C ILE A 31 5.95 -0.32 10.60
N ASP A 32 6.15 -1.21 11.55
CA ASP A 32 7.12 -2.29 11.39
C ASP A 32 6.54 -3.32 10.42
N LEU A 33 7.07 -3.34 9.19
CA LEU A 33 6.73 -4.35 8.20
C LEU A 33 7.37 -5.69 8.60
N LYS A 34 6.58 -6.54 9.25
CA LYS A 34 7.00 -7.92 9.56
C LYS A 34 6.84 -8.80 8.31
N LEU A 35 7.90 -8.89 7.53
CA LEU A 35 7.96 -9.71 6.33
C LEU A 35 8.23 -11.18 6.69
N GLN A 36 7.63 -12.10 5.94
CA GLN A 36 7.91 -13.53 6.00
C GLN A 36 8.95 -13.90 4.93
N ASP A 37 10.07 -14.49 5.35
CA ASP A 37 11.27 -14.74 4.53
C ASP A 37 11.04 -15.62 3.28
N LYS A 38 9.96 -16.41 3.24
CA LYS A 38 9.63 -17.35 2.14
C LYS A 38 8.48 -16.89 1.25
N VAL A 39 7.97 -15.68 1.48
CA VAL A 39 6.86 -15.10 0.70
C VAL A 39 7.42 -13.94 -0.11
N SER A 40 7.00 -13.79 -1.37
CA SER A 40 7.44 -12.64 -2.18
C SER A 40 7.07 -11.33 -1.49
N LEU A 41 7.86 -10.27 -1.71
CA LEU A 41 7.56 -8.95 -1.14
C LEU A 41 6.14 -8.50 -1.48
N LYS A 42 5.73 -8.67 -2.74
CA LYS A 42 4.36 -8.38 -3.22
C LYS A 42 3.28 -9.10 -2.40
N ASN A 43 3.43 -10.41 -2.18
CA ASN A 43 2.46 -11.16 -1.37
C ASN A 43 2.52 -10.78 0.11
N ASN A 44 3.70 -10.46 0.65
CA ASN A 44 3.82 -9.92 2.00
C ASN A 44 3.04 -8.61 2.15
N ILE A 45 3.16 -7.68 1.20
CA ILE A 45 2.44 -6.42 1.23
C ILE A 45 0.92 -6.64 1.19
N PHE A 46 0.42 -7.50 0.29
CA PHE A 46 -1.02 -7.81 0.26
C PHE A 46 -1.49 -8.39 1.60
N GLN A 47 -0.74 -9.34 2.17
CA GLN A 47 -1.07 -9.95 3.46
C GLN A 47 -1.06 -8.94 4.60
N ILE A 48 -0.08 -8.04 4.64
CA ILE A 48 0.00 -6.97 5.65
C ILE A 48 -1.22 -6.06 5.54
N CYS A 49 -1.58 -5.64 4.32
CA CYS A 49 -2.75 -4.77 4.11
C CYS A 49 -4.05 -5.47 4.52
N MET A 50 -4.23 -6.73 4.11
CA MET A 50 -5.42 -7.53 4.46
C MET A 50 -5.54 -7.74 5.97
N ASN A 51 -4.47 -8.18 6.64
CA ASN A 51 -4.51 -8.50 8.08
C ASN A 51 -4.75 -7.27 8.95
N ASN A 52 -4.24 -6.11 8.55
CA ASN A 52 -4.44 -4.85 9.27
C ASN A 52 -5.68 -4.08 8.79
N LYS A 53 -6.40 -4.59 7.78
CA LYS A 53 -7.54 -3.93 7.14
C LYS A 53 -7.21 -2.51 6.67
N TYR A 54 -5.99 -2.31 6.14
CA TYR A 54 -5.64 -1.02 5.57
C TYR A 54 -6.47 -0.75 4.32
N ILE A 55 -6.90 0.50 4.18
CA ILE A 55 -7.39 1.00 2.91
C ILE A 55 -6.18 1.08 1.97
N VAL A 56 -6.36 0.55 0.77
CA VAL A 56 -5.36 0.52 -0.28
C VAL A 56 -5.90 1.21 -1.52
N SER A 57 -5.03 1.89 -2.27
CA SER A 57 -5.31 2.29 -3.65
C SER A 57 -4.48 1.43 -4.59
N ILE A 58 -5.11 0.83 -5.60
CA ILE A 58 -4.49 -0.10 -6.54
C ILE A 58 -4.61 0.43 -7.96
N GLU A 59 -3.46 0.61 -8.61
CA GLU A 59 -3.36 1.00 -10.02
C GLU A 59 -3.09 -0.23 -10.89
N MET A 60 -3.70 -0.28 -12.07
CA MET A 60 -3.61 -1.39 -13.01
C MET A 60 -2.77 -0.97 -14.23
N ILE A 61 -1.98 -1.89 -14.80
CA ILE A 61 -0.98 -1.61 -15.86
C ILE A 61 -1.55 -0.95 -17.13
N GLN A 62 -2.84 -1.14 -17.42
CA GLN A 62 -3.48 -0.67 -18.66
C GLN A 62 -4.81 0.03 -18.41
N ASP A 63 -4.95 0.67 -17.25
CA ASP A 63 -6.16 1.37 -16.87
C ASP A 63 -5.84 2.85 -16.70
N ASP A 64 -6.42 3.68 -17.57
CA ASP A 64 -6.36 5.14 -17.46
C ASP A 64 -7.39 5.68 -16.45
N GLU A 65 -8.20 4.80 -15.84
CA GLU A 65 -9.16 5.15 -14.82
C GLU A 65 -8.51 5.42 -13.44
N CYS A 66 -9.30 5.98 -12.53
CA CYS A 66 -8.87 6.21 -11.16
C CYS A 66 -8.52 4.89 -10.45
N PRO A 67 -7.52 4.90 -9.54
CA PRO A 67 -7.13 3.71 -8.81
C PRO A 67 -8.29 3.12 -8.01
N ILE A 68 -8.31 1.80 -7.92
CA ILE A 68 -9.31 1.07 -7.13
C ILE A 68 -8.96 1.25 -5.65
N LYS A 69 -9.83 1.93 -4.91
CA LYS A 69 -9.67 2.17 -3.47
C LYS A 69 -10.53 1.22 -2.65
N GLY A 70 -10.00 0.65 -1.58
CA GLY A 70 -10.77 -0.27 -0.74
C GLY A 70 -9.95 -1.09 0.24
N VAL A 71 -10.56 -2.13 0.82
CA VAL A 71 -9.89 -3.06 1.75
C VAL A 71 -9.77 -4.43 1.11
N ILE A 72 -8.59 -5.04 1.20
CA ILE A 72 -8.37 -6.41 0.71
C ILE A 72 -9.09 -7.39 1.64
N ASN A 73 -10.07 -8.11 1.11
CA ASN A 73 -10.85 -9.11 1.84
C ASN A 73 -10.32 -10.53 1.67
N LYS A 74 -9.70 -10.82 0.52
CA LYS A 74 -9.22 -12.16 0.21
C LYS A 74 -8.04 -12.11 -0.76
N ILE A 75 -7.08 -13.01 -0.53
CA ILE A 75 -5.91 -13.19 -1.39
C ILE A 75 -5.85 -14.66 -1.77
N ASP A 76 -5.88 -14.94 -3.06
CA ASP A 76 -5.59 -16.25 -3.64
C ASP A 76 -4.22 -16.21 -4.33
N ASP A 77 -3.78 -17.31 -4.94
CA ASP A 77 -2.46 -17.37 -5.59
C ASP A 77 -2.29 -16.29 -6.67
N ASN A 78 -3.29 -16.14 -7.55
CA ASN A 78 -3.22 -15.25 -8.73
C ASN A 78 -4.11 -14.01 -8.63
N LYS A 79 -4.95 -13.90 -7.59
CA LYS A 79 -5.97 -12.85 -7.49
C LYS A 79 -5.99 -12.20 -6.11
N VAL A 80 -6.48 -10.96 -6.08
CA VAL A 80 -6.80 -10.22 -4.86
C VAL A 80 -8.25 -9.73 -5.00
N ILE A 81 -9.04 -9.89 -3.94
CA ILE A 81 -10.42 -9.39 -3.88
C ILE A 81 -10.45 -8.22 -2.92
N VAL A 82 -10.98 -7.09 -3.39
CA VAL A 82 -11.04 -5.83 -2.67
C VAL A 82 -12.50 -5.43 -2.48
N SER A 83 -12.94 -5.20 -1.24
CA SER A 83 -14.16 -4.44 -0.98
C SER A 83 -13.88 -2.98 -1.29
N LYS A 84 -14.49 -2.48 -2.36
CA LYS A 84 -14.28 -1.12 -2.83
C LYS A 84 -14.92 -0.11 -1.88
N LEU A 85 -14.29 1.04 -1.80
CA LEU A 85 -14.80 2.21 -1.11
C LEU A 85 -14.82 3.39 -2.09
N THR A 86 -15.85 4.22 -2.00
CA THR A 86 -15.84 5.53 -2.65
C THR A 86 -14.82 6.45 -1.99
N GLU A 87 -14.50 7.57 -2.64
CA GLU A 87 -13.69 8.64 -2.03
C GLU A 87 -14.31 9.23 -0.76
N TYR A 88 -15.61 9.02 -0.52
CA TYR A 88 -16.33 9.43 0.67
C TYR A 88 -16.38 8.34 1.76
N GLY A 89 -15.71 7.20 1.56
CA GLY A 89 -15.65 6.11 2.55
C GLY A 89 -16.90 5.24 2.60
N GLU A 90 -17.76 5.31 1.58
CA GLU A 90 -18.97 4.48 1.45
C GLU A 90 -18.65 3.18 0.71
N ASP A 91 -19.38 2.10 0.99
CA ASP A 91 -19.17 0.81 0.32
C ASP A 91 -19.58 0.87 -1.16
N ASP A 92 -18.70 0.40 -2.05
CA ASP A 92 -18.90 0.44 -3.51
C ASP A 92 -18.73 -0.95 -4.16
N GLY A 93 -19.22 -1.99 -3.49
CA GLY A 93 -19.16 -3.37 -3.98
C GLY A 93 -17.76 -3.98 -3.93
N GLU A 94 -17.46 -4.91 -4.84
CA GLU A 94 -16.21 -5.68 -4.84
C GLU A 94 -15.49 -5.61 -6.19
N ALA A 95 -14.16 -5.65 -6.14
CA ALA A 95 -13.29 -5.80 -7.30
C ALA A 95 -12.45 -7.07 -7.18
N ILE A 96 -12.36 -7.83 -8.28
CA ILE A 96 -11.53 -9.03 -8.37
C ILE A 96 -10.38 -8.75 -9.34
N LEU A 97 -9.17 -8.62 -8.79
CA LEU A 97 -8.00 -8.17 -9.52
C LEU A 97 -7.03 -9.33 -9.74
N LYS A 98 -6.55 -9.50 -10.97
CA LYS A 98 -5.41 -10.40 -11.23
C LYS A 98 -4.13 -9.72 -10.78
N LYS A 99 -3.33 -10.42 -9.96
CA LYS A 99 -2.07 -9.88 -9.44
C LYS A 99 -1.12 -9.45 -10.54
N GLU A 100 -1.08 -10.18 -11.66
CA GLU A 100 -0.20 -9.86 -12.80
C GLU A 100 -0.51 -8.50 -13.44
N ASN A 101 -1.74 -7.99 -13.30
CA ASN A 101 -2.16 -6.72 -13.89
C ASN A 101 -2.05 -5.53 -12.92
N ILE A 102 -1.64 -5.76 -11.66
CA ILE A 102 -1.44 -4.70 -10.66
C ILE A 102 -0.06 -4.11 -10.86
N ASP A 103 -0.02 -2.81 -11.12
CA ASP A 103 1.19 -2.01 -11.26
C ASP A 103 1.64 -1.49 -9.89
N THR A 104 0.78 -0.72 -9.23
CA THR A 104 1.08 -0.03 -7.97
C THR A 104 0.05 -0.35 -6.88
N ILE A 105 0.52 -0.44 -5.64
CA ILE A 105 -0.31 -0.46 -4.44
C ILE A 105 0.20 0.58 -3.44
N SER A 106 -0.67 1.49 -3.02
CA SER A 106 -0.42 2.43 -1.93
C SER A 106 -1.34 2.14 -0.75
N PHE A 107 -0.86 2.44 0.45
CA PHE A 107 -1.60 2.31 1.70
C PHE A 107 -0.94 3.18 2.76
N LEU A 108 -1.72 3.67 3.75
CA LEU A 108 -1.26 4.67 4.73
C LEU A 108 -0.77 5.98 4.09
N GLY A 109 -1.19 6.27 2.86
CA GLY A 109 -1.04 7.58 2.23
C GLY A 109 -2.17 8.52 2.64
N VAL A 110 -2.07 9.77 2.20
CA VAL A 110 -3.03 10.82 2.55
C VAL A 110 -4.45 10.44 2.09
N ASP A 111 -4.57 10.00 0.83
CA ASP A 111 -5.84 9.55 0.26
C ASP A 111 -6.47 8.39 1.04
N GLU A 112 -5.69 7.38 1.42
CA GLU A 112 -6.21 6.23 2.17
C GLU A 112 -6.59 6.61 3.61
N GLU A 113 -5.85 7.53 4.23
CA GLU A 113 -6.18 8.08 5.55
C GLU A 113 -7.46 8.92 5.52
N ASP A 114 -7.66 9.73 4.49
CA ASP A 114 -8.88 10.54 4.32
C ASP A 114 -10.13 9.66 4.22
N ILE A 115 -10.10 8.62 3.37
CA ILE A 115 -11.20 7.66 3.26
C ILE A 115 -11.42 6.94 4.59
N GLN A 116 -10.35 6.60 5.31
CA GLN A 116 -10.44 5.95 6.62
C GLN A 116 -11.11 6.84 7.68
N LEU A 117 -10.93 8.17 7.60
CA LEU A 117 -11.58 9.15 8.47
C LEU A 117 -13.05 9.36 8.10
N LEU A 118 -13.36 9.35 6.80
CA LEU A 118 -14.73 9.53 6.29
C LEU A 118 -15.61 8.29 6.50
N LYS A 119 -15.00 7.10 6.51
CA LYS A 119 -15.68 5.84 6.79
C LYS A 119 -16.30 5.86 8.19
N ARG A 120 -17.62 6.05 8.25
CA ARG A 120 -18.39 6.01 9.51
C ARG A 120 -18.36 4.58 10.08
N LYS A 121 -18.22 4.47 11.41
CA LYS A 121 -18.26 3.19 12.15
C LYS A 121 -19.67 2.61 12.22
#